data_AF-A0A8T7JL47-F1
#
_entry.id   AF-A0A8T7JL47-F1
#
_cell.length_a   1.000
_cell.length_b   1.000
_cell.length_c   1.000
_cell.angle_alpha   90.00
_cell.angle_beta   90.00
_cell.angle_gamma   90.00
#
_symmetry.space_group_name_H-M   'P 1'
#
loop_
_entity.id
_entity.type
_entity.pdbx_description
1 polymer ?
#
loop_
_entity_poly.entity_id
_entity_poly.type
_entity_poly.pdbx_seq_one_letter_code
_entity_poly.pdbx_strand_id
1 'polypeptide(L)'
;MPNINPMVSTIVQQIMVTENDTAAWRRELIRNHIFDAQEAKDLSEREISLIHHALLTQRFSQMSSDELLQEAKKQKLQYHVQLETDQFQMGAVCY
;
A
#
# COMPACT_ATOMS: atom_id res chain seq x y z
N MET A 1 16.86 -7.23 9.90
CA MET A 1 15.66 -7.04 9.05
C MET A 1 15.49 -5.54 8.86
N PRO A 2 15.35 -5.03 7.62
CA PRO A 2 15.09 -3.61 7.44
C PRO A 2 13.76 -3.29 8.12
N ASN A 3 13.77 -2.27 8.96
CA ASN A 3 12.63 -1.84 9.76
C ASN A 3 11.63 -1.13 8.83
N ILE A 4 10.96 -1.90 7.96
CA ILE A 4 9.96 -1.37 7.03
C ILE A 4 8.81 -0.89 7.90
N ASN A 5 8.55 0.41 7.86
CA ASN A 5 7.46 1.02 8.62
C ASN A 5 6.15 0.29 8.25
N PRO A 6 5.41 -0.28 9.23
CA PRO A 6 4.19 -1.05 8.96
C PRO A 6 3.12 -0.24 8.22
N MET A 7 3.19 1.10 8.25
CA MET A 7 2.33 1.96 7.44
C MET A 7 2.52 1.74 5.93
N VAL A 8 3.75 1.45 5.48
CA VAL A 8 4.05 1.23 4.06
C VAL A 8 3.25 0.05 3.53
N SER A 9 3.30 -1.10 4.21
CA SER A 9 2.53 -2.27 3.80
C SER A 9 1.03 -2.02 3.79
N THR A 10 0.50 -1.29 4.78
CA THR A 10 -0.93 -0.99 4.86
C THR A 10 -1.40 -0.07 3.73
N ILE A 11 -0.61 0.96 3.40
CA ILE A 11 -0.91 1.88 2.30
C ILE A 11 -0.88 1.12 0.96
N VAL A 12 0.15 0.31 0.73
CA VAL A 12 0.28 -0.48 -0.50
C VAL A 12 -0.90 -1.44 -0.67
N GLN A 13 -1.27 -2.17 0.39
CA GLN A 13 -2.40 -3.09 0.35
C GLN A 13 -3.73 -2.37 0.06
N GLN A 14 -3.97 -1.23 0.68
CA GLN A 14 -5.18 -0.45 0.43
C GLN A 14 -5.26 0.03 -1.02
N ILE A 15 -4.15 0.51 -1.59
CA ILE A 15 -4.11 0.92 -3.01
C ILE A 15 -4.41 -0.28 -3.90
N MET A 16 -3.81 -1.43 -3.61
CA MET A 16 -4.01 -2.66 -4.38
C MET A 16 -5.48 -3.12 -4.38
N VAL A 17 -6.17 -3.01 -3.23
CA VAL A 17 -7.59 -3.36 -3.09
C VAL A 17 -8.52 -2.31 -3.73
N THR A 18 -8.17 -1.03 -3.62
CA THR A 18 -9.04 0.08 -4.04
C THR A 18 -9.00 0.32 -5.55
N GLU A 19 -7.81 0.31 -6.15
CA GLU A 19 -7.66 0.55 -7.59
C GLU A 19 -7.92 -0.72 -8.40
N ASN A 20 -7.44 -1.87 -7.95
CA ASN A 20 -7.59 -3.22 -8.55
C ASN A 20 -7.71 -3.27 -10.09
N ASP A 21 -6.98 -2.39 -10.81
CA ASP A 21 -7.03 -2.25 -12.27
C ASP A 21 -5.65 -2.58 -12.84
N THR A 22 -5.47 -3.84 -13.19
CA THR A 22 -4.25 -4.37 -13.80
C THR A 22 -3.92 -3.71 -15.13
N ALA A 23 -4.94 -3.26 -15.89
CA ALA A 23 -4.72 -2.55 -17.15
C ALA A 23 -4.21 -1.12 -16.92
N ALA A 24 -4.67 -0.45 -15.86
CA ALA A 24 -4.12 0.84 -15.45
C ALA A 24 -2.66 0.73 -15.04
N TRP A 25 -2.32 -0.25 -14.19
CA TRP A 25 -0.93 -0.46 -13.77
C TRP A 25 -0.02 -0.82 -14.95
N ARG A 26 -0.50 -1.64 -15.89
CA ARG A 26 0.24 -1.93 -17.13
C ARG A 26 0.54 -0.66 -17.93
N ARG A 27 -0.43 0.24 -18.09
CA ARG A 27 -0.21 1.54 -18.75
C ARG A 27 0.77 2.42 -18.00
N GLU A 28 0.77 2.37 -16.67
CA GLU A 28 1.69 3.12 -15.83
C GLU A 28 3.14 2.61 -15.97
N LEU A 29 3.33 1.28 -16.02
CA LEU A 29 4.63 0.67 -16.27
C LEU A 29 5.23 1.08 -17.62
N ILE A 30 4.41 1.11 -18.67
CA ILE A 30 4.81 1.59 -20.01
C ILE A 30 5.13 3.09 -19.97
N ARG A 31 4.28 3.89 -19.31
CA ARG A 31 4.46 5.35 -19.21
C ARG A 31 5.75 5.73 -18.47
N ASN A 32 6.10 4.97 -17.44
CA ASN A 32 7.31 5.17 -16.66
C ASN A 32 8.56 4.58 -17.34
N HIS A 33 8.43 4.07 -18.58
CA HIS A 33 9.50 3.43 -19.34
C HIS A 33 10.18 2.27 -18.59
N ILE A 34 9.42 1.56 -17.74
CA ILE A 34 9.90 0.40 -16.99
C ILE A 34 9.86 -0.86 -17.86
N PHE A 35 8.86 -0.95 -18.74
CA PHE A 35 8.70 -2.02 -19.72
C PHE A 35 8.23 -1.45 -21.06
N ASP A 36 8.63 -2.10 -22.15
CA ASP A 36 8.08 -1.80 -23.47
C ASP A 36 6.66 -2.33 -23.61
N ALA A 37 5.88 -1.77 -24.56
CA ALA A 37 4.50 -2.17 -24.79
C ALA A 37 4.34 -3.67 -25.14
N GLN A 38 5.36 -4.27 -25.74
CA GLN A 38 5.41 -5.71 -26.03
C GLN A 38 5.62 -6.52 -24.74
N GLU A 39 6.64 -6.16 -23.96
CA GLU A 39 6.98 -6.85 -22.70
C GLU A 39 5.85 -6.73 -21.68
N ALA A 40 5.25 -5.54 -21.57
CA ALA A 40 4.11 -5.30 -20.69
C ALA A 40 2.90 -6.19 -21.06
N LYS A 41 2.73 -6.51 -22.34
CA LYS A 41 1.65 -7.38 -22.84
C LYS A 41 1.91 -8.85 -22.54
N ASP A 42 3.17 -9.27 -22.55
CA ASP A 42 3.60 -10.63 -22.26
C ASP A 42 3.55 -10.95 -20.75
N LEU A 43 3.58 -9.93 -19.87
CA LEU A 43 3.40 -10.09 -18.43
C LEU A 43 1.96 -10.51 -18.07
N SER A 44 1.83 -11.50 -17.21
CA SER A 44 0.55 -11.91 -16.61
C SER A 44 0.03 -10.87 -15.61
N GLU A 45 -1.27 -10.91 -15.33
CA GLU A 45 -1.91 -10.02 -14.34
C GLU A 45 -1.28 -10.16 -12.95
N ARG A 46 -0.87 -11.38 -12.58
CA ARG A 46 -0.20 -11.65 -11.32
C ARG A 46 1.18 -10.99 -11.25
N GLU A 47 1.95 -11.05 -12.34
CA GLU A 47 3.26 -10.41 -12.40
C GLU A 47 3.14 -8.89 -12.36
N ILE A 48 2.17 -8.33 -13.09
CA ILE A 48 1.89 -6.89 -13.06
C ILE A 48 1.53 -6.43 -11.65
N SER A 49 0.68 -7.18 -10.95
CA SER A 49 0.32 -6.89 -9.56
C SER A 49 1.53 -6.95 -8.62
N LEU A 50 2.39 -7.97 -8.76
CA LEU A 50 3.61 -8.09 -7.95
C LEU A 50 4.61 -6.97 -8.22
N ILE A 51 4.82 -6.60 -9.49
CA ILE A 51 5.72 -5.51 -9.88
C ILE A 51 5.18 -4.19 -9.35
N HIS A 52 3.88 -3.93 -9.51
CA HIS A 52 3.25 -2.72 -9.00
C HIS A 52 3.35 -2.64 -7.47
N HIS A 53 3.08 -3.74 -6.76
CA HIS A 53 3.28 -3.83 -5.31
C HIS A 53 4.72 -3.53 -4.90
N ALA A 54 5.71 -4.11 -5.58
CA ALA A 54 7.12 -3.90 -5.29
C ALA A 54 7.54 -2.44 -5.52
N LEU A 55 7.11 -1.83 -6.63
CA LEU A 55 7.37 -0.42 -6.95
C LEU A 55 6.76 0.53 -5.91
N LEU A 56 5.51 0.30 -5.51
CA LEU A 56 4.87 1.09 -4.46
C LEU A 56 5.61 0.93 -3.13
N THR A 57 5.94 -0.30 -2.75
CA THR A 57 6.68 -0.57 -1.51
C THR A 57 8.03 0.14 -1.50
N GLN A 58 8.79 0.07 -2.59
CA GLN A 58 10.06 0.76 -2.72
C GLN A 58 9.87 2.28 -2.61
N ARG A 59 8.91 2.86 -3.34
CA ARG A 59 8.62 4.29 -3.31
C ARG A 59 8.27 4.78 -1.92
N PHE A 60 7.37 4.09 -1.23
CA PHE A 60 6.94 4.46 0.12
C PHE A 60 8.02 4.20 1.18
N SER A 61 8.87 3.18 0.99
CA SER A 61 9.98 2.93 1.92
C SER A 61 11.02 4.06 1.95
N GLN A 62 11.09 4.86 0.89
CA GLN A 62 11.99 6.01 0.77
C GLN A 62 11.37 7.31 1.31
N MET A 63 10.07 7.32 1.61
CA MET A 63 9.36 8.49 2.12
C MET A 63 9.52 8.64 3.63
N SER A 64 9.51 9.89 4.08
CA SER A 64 9.44 10.21 5.50
C SER A 64 8.06 9.87 6.09
N SER A 65 7.97 9.76 7.42
CA SER A 65 6.70 9.42 8.09
C SER A 65 5.61 10.48 7.86
N ASP A 66 5.98 11.76 7.74
CA ASP A 66 5.04 12.83 7.42
C ASP A 66 4.50 12.74 5.99
N GLU A 67 5.35 12.38 5.02
CA GLU A 67 4.94 12.16 3.63
C GLU A 67 4.03 10.92 3.50
N LEU A 68 4.36 9.84 4.22
CA LEU A 68 3.51 8.65 4.30
C LEU A 68 2.11 8.97 4.88
N LEU A 69 2.03 9.84 5.89
CA LEU A 69 0.77 10.32 6.44
C LEU A 69 -0.05 11.14 5.43
N GLN A 70 0.60 11.94 4.60
CA GLN A 70 -0.09 12.69 3.55
C GLN A 70 -0.63 11.76 2.45
N GLU A 71 0.16 10.81 1.99
CA GLU A 71 -0.27 9.81 1.01
C GLU A 71 -1.38 8.92 1.57
N ALA A 72 -1.30 8.54 2.86
CA ALA A 72 -2.36 7.80 3.54
C ALA A 72 -3.69 8.59 3.58
N LYS A 73 -3.63 9.90 3.86
CA LYS A 73 -4.81 10.79 3.81
C LYS A 73 -5.39 10.93 2.41
N LYS A 74 -4.54 11.03 1.38
CA LYS A 74 -4.99 11.11 -0.03
C LYS A 74 -5.73 9.85 -0.47
N GLN A 75 -5.23 8.69 -0.06
CA GLN A 75 -5.85 7.40 -0.35
C GLN A 75 -7.08 7.11 0.52
N LYS A 76 -7.54 8.09 1.33
CA LYS A 76 -8.66 7.96 2.27
C LYS A 76 -8.57 6.69 3.10
N LEU A 77 -7.37 6.29 3.51
CA LEU A 77 -7.22 5.24 4.50
C LEU A 77 -8.01 5.67 5.74
N GLN A 78 -9.16 5.05 5.93
CA GLN A 78 -9.90 5.20 7.16
C GLN A 78 -9.02 4.53 8.21
N TYR A 79 -8.40 5.34 9.05
CA TYR A 79 -7.76 4.88 10.27
C TYR A 79 -8.86 4.28 11.13
N HIS A 80 -9.17 3.00 10.91
CA HIS A 80 -9.96 2.26 11.87
C HIS A 80 -9.00 1.97 13.01
N VAL A 81 -9.03 2.81 14.04
CA VAL A 81 -8.42 2.46 15.31
C VAL A 81 -9.24 1.28 15.81
N GLN A 82 -8.82 0.08 15.44
CA GLN A 82 -9.33 -1.16 15.99
C GLN A 82 -8.78 -1.21 17.42
N LEU A 83 -9.41 -0.44 18.30
CA LEU A 83 -9.30 -0.63 19.74
C LEU A 83 -9.91 -2.01 19.97
N GLU A 84 -9.06 -3.02 20.10
CA GLU A 84 -9.51 -4.35 20.48
C GLU A 84 -10.34 -4.20 21.75
N THR A 85 -11.63 -4.49 21.65
CA THR A 85 -12.62 -4.33 22.71
C THR A 85 -12.26 -5.14 23.97
N ASP A 86 -11.30 -6.06 23.86
CA ASP A 86 -10.78 -6.88 24.96
C ASP A 86 -9.68 -6.20 25.81
N GLN A 87 -9.08 -5.08 25.39
CA GLN A 87 -8.09 -4.36 26.22
C GLN A 87 -8.73 -3.36 27.21
N PHE A 88 -10.04 -3.15 27.16
CA PHE A 88 -10.76 -2.28 28.11
C PHE A 88 -11.40 -3.01 29.31
N GLN A 89 -11.13 -4.31 29.51
CA GLN A 89 -11.56 -5.02 30.72
C GLN A 89 -10.63 -4.85 31.93
N MET A 90 -9.66 -3.94 31.88
CA MET A 90 -8.84 -3.55 33.03
C MET A 90 -9.01 -2.06 33.32
N GLY A 91 -9.99 -1.69 34.14
CA GLY A 91 -10.03 -0.32 34.67
C GLY A 91 -11.39 0.22 35.09
N ALA A 92 -12.23 -0.55 35.77
CA ALA A 92 -13.33 0.02 36.55
C ALA A 92 -13.72 -0.91 37.71
N VAL A 93 -12.82 -1.06 38.68
CA VAL A 93 -13.21 -1.38 40.06
C VAL A 93 -12.83 -0.17 40.89
N CYS A 94 -13.76 0.76 41.06
CA CYS A 94 -13.67 1.82 42.07
C CYS A 94 -14.42 1.32 43.32
N TYR A 95 -13.72 1.28 44.45
CA TYR A 95 -14.30 1.21 45.80
C TYR A 95 -14.57 2.62 46.32
#